data_AF-A0A0B3AN42-F1
#
_entry.id   AF-A0A0B3AN42-F1
#
_cell.length_a   1.000
_cell.length_b   1.000
_cell.length_c   1.000
_cell.angle_alpha   90.00
_cell.angle_beta   90.00
_cell.angle_gamma   90.00
#
_symmetry.space_group_name_H-M   'P 1'
#
loop_
_entity.id
_entity.type
_entity.pdbx_description
1 polymer ?
#
loop_
_entity_poly.entity_id
_entity_poly.type
_entity_poly.pdbx_seq_one_letter_code
_entity_poly.pdbx_strand_id
1 'polypeptide(L)'
;MSQDLMIGEEEYEIFERENIVATLQACEKAGYSPLFMPEFAQLRIAHPGLFKGWGRTMSIRATGKTSAGSALEIYAHVPGDWSQRQYIS
;
A
#
# COMPACT_ATOMS: atom_id res chain seq x y z
N MET A 1 14.06 16.30 2.45
CA MET A 1 15.15 15.58 1.76
C MET A 1 14.51 14.33 1.19
N SER A 2 14.26 14.28 -0.12
CA SER A 2 13.87 13.03 -0.77
C SER A 2 15.07 12.09 -0.68
N GLN A 3 14.92 10.95 -0.03
CA GLN A 3 15.82 9.83 -0.32
C GLN A 3 15.28 9.25 -1.61
N ASP A 4 16.10 9.22 -2.66
CA ASP A 4 15.72 8.59 -3.92
C ASP A 4 15.55 7.08 -3.65
N LEU A 5 14.32 6.66 -3.37
CA LEU A 5 13.98 5.27 -3.16
C LEU A 5 13.81 4.65 -4.54
N MET A 6 14.84 3.97 -5.01
CA MET A 6 14.86 3.36 -6.34
C MET A 6 14.94 1.83 -6.25
N ILE A 7 14.24 1.12 -7.13
CA ILE A 7 14.50 -0.30 -7.41
C ILE A 7 14.57 -0.45 -8.94
N GLY A 8 15.76 -0.71 -9.47
CA GLY A 8 15.98 -0.70 -10.91
C GLY A 8 15.73 0.71 -11.48
N GLU A 9 14.80 0.82 -12.43
CA GLU A 9 14.36 2.09 -13.03
C GLU A 9 13.12 2.67 -12.36
N GLU A 10 12.55 1.97 -11.37
CA GLU A 10 11.33 2.41 -10.67
C GLU A 10 11.68 3.33 -9.50
N GLU A 11 11.03 4.49 -9.47
CA GLU A 11 11.12 5.50 -8.42
C GLU A 11 9.95 5.36 -7.43
N TYR A 12 10.27 5.54 -6.15
CA TYR A 12 9.33 5.45 -5.05
C TYR A 12 9.42 6.70 -4.17
N GLU A 13 8.29 7.12 -3.62
CA GLU A 13 8.22 8.26 -2.70
C GLU A 13 7.40 7.91 -1.45
N ILE A 14 7.82 8.44 -0.30
CA ILE A 14 7.07 8.32 0.95
C ILE A 14 6.09 9.48 1.06
N PHE A 15 4.80 9.16 1.13
CA PHE A 15 3.74 10.14 1.35
C PHE A 15 3.28 10.12 2.81
N GLU A 16 3.54 11.22 3.53
CA GLU A 16 3.05 11.44 4.90
C GLU A 16 2.05 12.60 4.93
N ARG A 17 0.80 12.29 5.30
CA ARG A 17 -0.31 13.25 5.46
C ARG A 17 -1.12 12.91 6.72
N GLU A 18 -2.04 13.79 7.06
CA GLU A 18 -2.87 13.73 8.27
C GLU A 18 -3.78 12.50 8.32
N ASN A 19 -4.17 11.93 7.18
CA ASN A 19 -4.97 10.71 7.08
C ASN A 19 -4.71 9.97 5.76
N ILE A 20 -5.22 8.74 5.67
CA ILE A 20 -5.00 7.85 4.52
C ILE A 20 -5.60 8.42 3.22
N VAL A 21 -6.75 9.08 3.27
CA VAL A 21 -7.40 9.66 2.09
C VAL A 21 -6.55 10.79 1.51
N ALA A 22 -6.02 11.67 2.37
CA ALA A 22 -5.11 12.74 2.01
C ALA A 22 -3.77 12.20 1.48
N THR A 23 -3.24 11.13 2.09
CA THR A 23 -2.03 10.45 1.61
C THR A 23 -2.24 9.89 0.20
N LEU A 24 -3.34 9.18 -0.04
CA LEU A 24 -3.65 8.61 -1.36
C LEU A 24 -3.87 9.70 -2.41
N GLN A 25 -4.59 10.78 -2.06
CA GLN A 25 -4.77 11.91 -2.97
C GLN A 25 -3.44 12.58 -3.33
N ALA A 26 -2.51 12.70 -2.37
CA ALA A 26 -1.17 13.25 -2.64
C ALA A 26 -0.35 12.33 -3.54
N CYS A 27 -0.40 11.01 -3.30
CA CYS A 27 0.24 9.98 -4.12
C CYS A 27 -0.25 10.02 -5.57
N GLU A 28 -1.58 10.00 -5.77
CA GLU A 28 -2.23 10.09 -7.09
C GLU A 28 -1.87 11.39 -7.82
N LYS A 29 -1.91 12.53 -7.11
CA LYS A 29 -1.61 13.85 -7.69
C LYS A 29 -0.14 13.96 -8.15
N ALA A 30 0.77 13.26 -7.49
CA ALA A 30 2.18 13.20 -7.86
C ALA A 30 2.46 12.19 -8.99
N GLY A 31 1.46 11.46 -9.48
CA GLY A 31 1.61 10.47 -10.55
C GLY A 31 2.09 9.10 -10.07
N TYR A 32 2.15 8.88 -8.76
CA TYR A 32 2.53 7.59 -8.16
C TYR A 32 1.31 6.70 -7.96
N SER A 33 1.54 5.40 -7.93
CA SER A 33 0.56 4.40 -7.51
C SER A 33 0.92 3.86 -6.12
N PRO A 34 -0.04 3.68 -5.21
CA PRO A 34 0.25 3.15 -3.88
C PRO A 34 0.64 1.66 -3.97
N LEU A 35 1.58 1.25 -3.13
CA LEU A 35 2.10 -0.12 -3.12
C LEU A 35 1.15 -1.10 -2.42
N PHE A 36 1.23 -2.37 -2.83
CA PHE A 36 0.75 -3.51 -2.04
C PHE A 36 1.91 -4.09 -1.21
N MET A 37 1.59 -5.05 -0.36
CA MET A 37 2.54 -5.59 0.62
C MET A 37 3.76 -6.26 -0.01
N PRO A 38 3.65 -7.03 -1.11
CA PRO A 38 4.82 -7.62 -1.75
C PRO A 38 5.84 -6.59 -2.23
N GLU A 39 5.39 -5.53 -2.91
CA GLU A 39 6.23 -4.46 -3.43
C GLU A 39 6.84 -3.64 -2.28
N PHE A 40 6.05 -3.33 -1.25
CA PHE A 40 6.56 -2.65 -0.07
C PHE A 40 7.61 -3.48 0.68
N ALA A 41 7.45 -4.81 0.74
CA ALA A 41 8.44 -5.70 1.34
C ALA A 41 9.76 -5.70 0.54
N GLN A 42 9.69 -5.74 -0.79
CA GLN A 42 10.87 -5.61 -1.66
C GLN A 42 11.55 -4.26 -1.47
N LEU A 43 10.79 -3.17 -1.40
CA LEU A 43 11.32 -1.83 -1.14
C LEU A 43 12.06 -1.76 0.19
N ARG A 44 11.52 -2.36 1.26
CA ARG A 44 12.20 -2.41 2.57
C ARG A 44 13.48 -3.24 2.52
N ILE A 45 13.50 -4.35 1.78
CA ILE A 45 14.70 -5.17 1.59
C ILE A 45 15.79 -4.36 0.87
N ALA A 46 15.43 -3.63 -0.18
CA ALA A 46 16.35 -2.80 -0.95
C ALA A 46 16.83 -1.57 -0.17
N HIS A 47 15.99 -1.02 0.71
CA HIS A 47 16.26 0.18 1.50
C HIS A 47 16.09 -0.10 3.01
N PRO A 48 17.08 -0.71 3.68
CA PRO A 48 16.95 -1.13 5.08
C PRO A 48 16.62 -0.01 6.07
N GLY A 49 16.88 1.26 5.70
CA GLY A 49 16.47 2.43 6.48
C GLY A 49 14.96 2.49 6.75
N LEU A 50 14.15 1.95 5.83
CA LEU A 50 12.69 1.88 5.97
C LEU A 50 12.24 0.92 7.09
N PHE A 51 13.12 0.06 7.63
CA PHE A 51 12.75 -0.79 8.78
C PHE A 51 12.57 -0.03 10.09
N LYS A 52 13.08 1.22 10.16
CA LYS A 52 12.98 2.05 11.36
C LYS A 52 11.58 2.65 11.55
N GLY A 53 10.75 2.67 10.51
CA GLY A 53 9.43 3.28 10.50
C GLY A 53 8.30 2.29 10.23
N TRP A 54 7.09 2.79 10.43
CA TRP A 54 5.86 2.10 10.01
C TRP A 54 5.46 2.58 8.61
N GLY A 55 4.90 1.67 7.83
CA GLY A 55 4.31 1.98 6.52
C GLY A 55 2.93 1.35 6.38
N ARG A 56 2.13 1.89 5.47
CA ARG A 56 0.83 1.32 5.09
C ARG A 56 0.84 1.02 3.59
N THR A 57 0.04 0.04 3.21
CA THR A 57 -0.11 -0.42 1.83
C THR A 57 -1.60 -0.56 1.51
N MET A 58 -1.95 -0.75 0.25
CA MET A 58 -3.33 -1.04 -0.17
C MET A 58 -3.74 -2.50 0.01
N SER A 59 -2.85 -3.33 0.57
CA SER A 59 -3.20 -4.70 0.94
C SER A 59 -4.14 -4.72 2.13
N ILE A 60 -5.11 -5.64 2.07
CA ILE A 60 -6.10 -5.81 3.14
C ILE A 60 -6.05 -7.22 3.69
N ARG A 61 -6.54 -7.32 4.93
CA ARG A 61 -7.00 -8.58 5.52
C ARG A 61 -8.51 -8.49 5.68
N ALA A 62 -9.24 -9.38 5.04
CA ALA A 62 -10.69 -9.45 5.11
C ALA A 62 -11.13 -10.81 5.66
N THR A 63 -12.24 -10.82 6.40
CA THR A 63 -12.89 -12.05 6.86
C THR A 63 -14.27 -12.16 6.23
N GLY A 64 -14.72 -13.39 6.00
CA GLY A 64 -16.01 -13.62 5.35
C GLY A 64 -16.44 -15.08 5.40
N LYS A 65 -17.39 -15.42 4.53
CA LYS A 65 -17.84 -16.80 4.33
C LYS A 65 -17.82 -17.15 2.85
N THR A 66 -17.54 -18.41 2.53
CA THR A 66 -17.72 -18.94 1.18
C THR A 66 -19.21 -19.01 0.85
N SER A 67 -19.55 -19.23 -0.42
CA SER A 67 -20.93 -19.52 -0.85
C SER A 67 -21.53 -20.76 -0.17
N ALA A 68 -20.68 -21.70 0.28
CA ALA A 68 -21.09 -22.87 1.06
C ALA A 68 -21.25 -22.60 2.57
N GLY A 69 -20.99 -21.37 3.03
CA GLY A 69 -21.16 -20.94 4.42
C GLY A 69 -19.93 -21.13 5.33
N SER A 70 -18.85 -21.74 4.84
CA SER A 70 -17.60 -21.89 5.61
C SER A 70 -16.92 -20.55 5.82
N ALA A 71 -16.49 -20.25 7.05
CA ALA A 71 -15.73 -19.04 7.37
C ALA A 71 -14.34 -19.07 6.70
N LEU A 72 -13.84 -17.88 6.33
CA LEU A 72 -12.53 -17.71 5.71
C LEU A 72 -11.91 -16.35 6.06
N GLU A 73 -10.60 -16.28 5.94
CA GLU A 73 -9.80 -15.05 5.98
C GLU A 73 -8.97 -14.96 4.70
N ILE A 74 -8.95 -13.77 4.08
CA ILE A 74 -8.22 -13.49 2.84
C ILE A 74 -7.23 -12.36 3.10
N TYR A 75 -6.03 -12.52 2.55
CA TYR A 75 -5.03 -11.47 2.39
C TYR A 75 -4.98 -11.10 0.92
N ALA A 76 -5.41 -9.89 0.58
CA ALA A 76 -5.49 -9.44 -0.80
C ALA A 76 -4.37 -8.44 -1.09
N HIS A 77 -3.57 -8.72 -2.12
CA HIS A 77 -2.40 -7.94 -2.56
C HIS A 77 -2.52 -7.48 -4.01
N VAL A 78 -3.75 -7.39 -4.52
CA VAL A 78 -4.06 -6.98 -5.88
C VAL A 78 -5.10 -5.86 -5.85
N PRO A 79 -5.21 -5.02 -6.91
CA PRO A 79 -6.24 -4.00 -6.99
C PRO A 79 -7.66 -4.58 -6.86
N GLY A 80 -8.50 -3.89 -6.10
CA GLY A 80 -9.92 -4.20 -5.92
C GLY A 80 -10.69 -2.97 -5.45
N ASP A 81 -11.99 -3.10 -5.19
CA ASP A 81 -12.81 -1.94 -4.79
C ASP A 81 -12.25 -1.26 -3.52
N TRP A 82 -11.82 -2.04 -2.54
CA TRP A 82 -11.21 -1.54 -1.30
C TRP A 82 -9.93 -0.71 -1.52
N SER A 83 -9.25 -0.88 -2.67
CA SER A 83 -8.02 -0.16 -2.96
C SER A 83 -8.28 1.16 -3.70
N GLN A 84 -9.53 1.52 -3.97
CA GLN A 84 -9.87 2.81 -4.58
C GLN A 84 -10.20 3.82 -3.48
N ARG A 85 -9.65 5.04 -3.60
CA ARG A 85 -9.83 6.12 -2.63
C ARG A 85 -11.30 6.41 -2.27
N GLN A 86 -12.22 6.26 -3.22
CA GLN A 86 -13.66 6.51 -3.02
C GLN A 86 -14.34 5.58 -2.01
N TYR A 87 -13.74 4.44 -1.69
CA TYR A 87 -14.27 3.46 -0.72
C TYR A 87 -13.51 3.49 0.61
N ILE A 88 -12.63 4.47 0.82
CA ILE A 88 -11.83 4.66 2.04
C ILE A 88 -12.29 5.98 2.70
N SER A 89 -12.68 5.90 3.97
CA SER A 89 -13.14 7.03 4.80
C SER A 89 -12.05 7.58 5.70
#